data_AF-A0A7S1SD28-F1
#
_entry.id   AF-A0A7S1SD28-F1
#
_cell.length_a   1.000
_cell.length_b   1.000
_cell.length_c   1.000
_cell.angle_alpha   90.00
_cell.angle_beta   90.00
_cell.angle_gamma   90.00
#
_symmetry.space_group_name_H-M   'P 1'
#
loop_
_entity.id
_entity.type
_entity.pdbx_description
1 polymer ?
#
loop_
_entity_poly.entity_id
_entity_poly.type
_entity_poly.pdbx_seq_one_letter_code
_entity_poly.pdbx_strand_id
1 'polypeptide(L)'
;HEGRSRSPALCLAYAIVHERQPLAQAWEHLLARHPAARPGEHLWHALLSLELLTLGSNSRAAADVPSSKPRNVMCSVCHGVVGLTPEALDTHMKLKHKAGPGGA
;
A
#
# COMPACT_ATOMS: atom_id res chain seq x y z
N HIS A 1 -14.26 11.78 -9.59
CA HIS A 1 -13.53 10.53 -9.23
C HIS A 1 -12.16 10.57 -9.89
N GLU A 2 -11.07 10.51 -9.11
CA GLU A 2 -9.68 10.73 -9.61
C GLU A 2 -9.07 9.56 -10.38
N GLY A 3 -9.81 8.47 -10.62
CA GLY A 3 -9.32 7.33 -11.41
C GLY A 3 -8.10 6.61 -10.83
N ARG A 4 -7.87 6.68 -9.50
CA ARG A 4 -6.64 6.14 -8.87
C ARG A 4 -6.71 4.66 -8.48
N SER A 5 -7.86 4.14 -8.08
CA SER A 5 -7.94 2.79 -7.47
C SER A 5 -8.79 1.79 -8.28
N ARG A 6 -10.10 2.04 -8.40
CA ARG A 6 -11.03 1.09 -9.04
C ARG A 6 -10.85 0.96 -10.56
N SER A 7 -10.80 2.07 -11.29
CA SER A 7 -10.65 2.00 -12.76
C SER A 7 -9.32 1.38 -13.19
N PRO A 8 -8.14 1.70 -12.60
CA PRO A 8 -6.91 1.02 -12.94
C PRO A 8 -6.95 -0.48 -12.62
N ALA A 9 -7.59 -0.88 -11.51
CA ALA A 9 -7.76 -2.30 -11.19
C ALA A 9 -8.58 -3.04 -12.25
N LEU A 10 -9.64 -2.44 -12.80
CA LEU A 10 -10.40 -3.02 -13.91
C LEU A 10 -9.57 -3.12 -15.19
N CYS A 11 -8.74 -2.12 -15.51
CA CYS A 11 -7.82 -2.19 -16.65
C CYS A 11 -6.82 -3.35 -16.50
N LEU A 12 -6.26 -3.55 -15.30
CA LEU A 12 -5.36 -4.67 -15.02
C LEU A 12 -6.09 -6.01 -15.15
N ALA A 13 -7.32 -6.11 -14.64
CA ALA A 13 -8.13 -7.31 -14.77
C ALA A 13 -8.42 -7.64 -16.24
N TYR A 14 -8.71 -6.63 -17.07
CA TYR A 14 -8.88 -6.82 -18.52
C TYR A 14 -7.60 -7.34 -19.18
N ALA A 15 -6.44 -6.76 -18.86
CA ALA A 15 -5.15 -7.23 -19.40
C ALA A 15 -4.87 -8.70 -19.03
N ILE A 16 -5.17 -9.11 -17.80
CA ILE A 16 -5.01 -10.51 -17.35
C ILE A 16 -5.96 -11.44 -18.12
N VAL A 17 -7.26 -11.11 -18.13
CA VAL A 17 -8.31 -12.03 -18.60
C VAL A 17 -8.36 -12.11 -20.12
N HIS A 18 -8.34 -10.95 -20.78
CA HIS A 18 -8.52 -10.86 -22.22
C HIS A 18 -7.18 -10.90 -22.96
N GLU A 19 -6.18 -10.15 -22.51
CA GLU A 19 -4.89 -10.06 -23.19
C GLU A 19 -3.91 -11.15 -22.74
N ARG A 20 -4.31 -11.97 -21.75
CA ARG A 20 -3.47 -13.02 -21.16
C ARG A 20 -2.14 -12.48 -20.62
N GLN A 21 -2.11 -11.20 -20.27
CA GLN A 21 -0.90 -10.49 -19.87
C GLN A 21 -0.64 -10.66 -18.37
N PRO A 22 0.60 -11.02 -17.95
CA PRO A 22 0.95 -11.11 -16.54
C PRO A 22 0.75 -9.77 -15.80
N LEU A 23 0.31 -9.83 -14.55
CA LEU A 23 0.00 -8.67 -13.72
C LEU A 23 1.19 -7.71 -13.56
N ALA A 24 2.41 -8.22 -13.43
CA ALA A 24 3.63 -7.42 -13.35
C ALA A 24 3.80 -6.55 -14.61
N GLN A 25 3.70 -7.15 -15.78
CA GLN A 25 3.83 -6.45 -17.06
C GLN A 25 2.67 -5.47 -17.28
N ALA A 26 1.44 -5.88 -16.95
CA ALA A 26 0.25 -5.03 -17.07
C ALA A 26 0.36 -3.80 -16.15
N TRP A 27 0.91 -3.99 -14.95
CA TRP A 27 1.17 -2.91 -14.00
C TRP A 27 2.21 -1.91 -14.50
N GLU A 28 3.32 -2.39 -15.05
CA GLU A 28 4.34 -1.52 -15.66
C GLU A 28 3.77 -0.71 -16.84
N HIS A 29 3.01 -1.37 -17.73
CA HIS A 29 2.33 -0.71 -18.84
C HIS A 29 1.33 0.36 -18.40
N LEU A 30 0.60 0.09 -17.31
CA LEU A 30 -0.36 1.02 -16.73
C LEU A 30 0.37 2.22 -16.11
N LEU A 31 1.39 2.00 -15.29
CA LEU A 31 2.13 3.08 -14.64
C LEU A 31 2.84 4.01 -15.63
N ALA A 32 3.32 3.48 -16.75
CA ALA A 32 3.91 4.29 -17.81
C ALA A 32 2.94 5.35 -18.38
N ARG A 33 1.62 5.13 -18.29
CA ARG A 33 0.57 6.01 -18.82
C ARG A 33 -0.22 6.73 -17.74
N HIS A 34 -0.36 6.11 -16.57
CA HIS A 34 -1.09 6.64 -15.43
C HIS A 34 -0.29 6.45 -14.13
N PRO A 35 0.72 7.29 -13.89
CA PRO A 35 1.60 7.17 -12.71
C PRO A 35 0.87 7.33 -11.37
N ALA A 36 -0.31 7.96 -11.36
CA ALA A 36 -1.12 8.16 -10.17
C ALA A 36 -1.99 6.93 -9.81
N ALA A 37 -1.93 5.85 -10.60
CA ALA A 37 -2.61 4.60 -10.27
C ALA A 37 -2.09 4.06 -8.93
N ARG A 38 -3.04 3.75 -8.05
CA ARG A 38 -2.81 3.18 -6.72
C ARG A 38 -4.03 2.34 -6.31
N PRO A 39 -4.22 1.14 -6.88
CA PRO A 39 -5.22 0.19 -6.41
C PRO A 39 -5.02 -0.08 -4.92
N GLY A 40 -6.13 -0.22 -4.19
CA GLY A 40 -6.07 -0.59 -2.77
C GLY A 40 -5.58 -2.02 -2.59
N GLU A 41 -5.09 -2.33 -1.39
CA GLU A 41 -4.55 -3.65 -1.04
C GLU A 41 -5.52 -4.81 -1.37
N HIS A 42 -6.82 -4.65 -1.07
CA HIS A 42 -7.83 -5.67 -1.38
C HIS A 42 -7.99 -5.92 -2.90
N LEU A 43 -7.84 -4.89 -3.73
CA LEU A 43 -7.89 -5.05 -5.20
C LEU A 43 -6.65 -5.75 -5.72
N TRP A 44 -5.49 -5.47 -5.14
CA TRP A 44 -4.25 -6.17 -5.46
C TRP A 44 -4.34 -7.67 -5.17
N HIS A 45 -4.86 -8.04 -3.99
CA HIS A 45 -5.10 -9.45 -3.67
C HIS A 45 -6.09 -10.11 -4.64
N ALA A 46 -7.17 -9.40 -5.00
CA ALA A 46 -8.10 -9.90 -6.00
C ALA A 46 -7.45 -10.09 -7.39
N LEU A 47 -6.57 -9.17 -7.80
CA LEU A 47 -5.82 -9.27 -9.06
C LEU A 47 -4.81 -10.41 -9.06
N LEU A 48 -4.13 -10.67 -7.93
CA LEU A 48 -3.25 -11.83 -7.78
C LEU A 48 -4.05 -13.14 -7.85
N SER A 49 -5.21 -13.22 -7.20
CA SER A 49 -6.07 -14.39 -7.33
C SER A 49 -6.57 -14.58 -8.76
N LEU A 50 -6.92 -13.49 -9.45
CA LEU A 50 -7.36 -13.51 -10.84
C LEU A 50 -6.26 -13.98 -11.80
N GLU A 51 -5.03 -13.50 -11.60
CA GLU A 51 -3.86 -13.93 -12.38
C GLU A 51 -3.61 -15.42 -12.20
N LEU A 52 -3.56 -15.91 -10.96
CA LEU A 52 -3.39 -17.33 -10.66
C LEU A 52 -4.46 -18.20 -11.34
N LEU A 53 -5.73 -17.80 -11.25
CA LEU A 53 -6.84 -18.54 -11.84
C LEU A 53 -6.81 -18.53 -13.38
N THR A 54 -6.32 -17.44 -13.98
CA THR A 54 -6.36 -17.26 -15.44
C THR A 54 -5.10 -17.81 -16.12
N LEU A 55 -3.93 -17.57 -15.55
CA LEU A 55 -2.63 -17.86 -16.15
C LEU A 55 -1.92 -19.05 -15.49
N GLY A 56 -2.38 -19.52 -14.33
CA GLY A 56 -1.82 -20.67 -13.61
C GLY A 56 -0.65 -20.35 -12.69
N SER A 57 -0.18 -19.09 -12.67
CA SER A 57 0.88 -18.60 -11.79
C SER A 57 0.74 -17.10 -11.56
N ASN A 58 1.40 -16.59 -10.51
CA ASN A 58 1.47 -15.16 -10.24
C ASN A 58 2.81 -14.60 -10.67
N SER A 59 2.78 -13.45 -11.33
CA SER A 59 4.00 -12.72 -11.71
C SER A 59 4.52 -11.80 -10.61
N ARG A 60 3.78 -11.65 -9.50
CA ARG A 60 4.18 -10.88 -8.31
C ARG A 60 3.88 -11.65 -7.04
N ALA A 61 4.65 -11.42 -5.98
CA ALA A 61 4.37 -12.01 -4.68
C ALA A 61 3.32 -11.18 -3.93
N ALA A 62 2.52 -11.84 -3.08
CA ALA A 62 1.59 -11.16 -2.18
C ALA A 62 2.31 -10.19 -1.21
N ALA A 63 3.59 -10.44 -0.92
CA ALA A 63 4.45 -9.55 -0.12
C ALA A 63 4.74 -8.20 -0.81
N ASP A 64 4.62 -8.13 -2.14
CA ASP A 64 4.89 -6.91 -2.92
C ASP A 64 3.66 -5.99 -3.01
N VAL A 65 2.53 -6.39 -2.42
CA VAL A 65 1.29 -5.62 -2.46
C VAL A 65 1.46 -4.33 -1.64
N PRO A 66 1.25 -3.15 -2.25
CA PRO A 66 1.34 -1.89 -1.53
C PRO A 66 0.29 -1.83 -0.41
N SER A 67 0.73 -1.90 0.85
CA SER A 67 -0.19 -1.77 1.98
C SER A 67 -0.78 -0.37 2.01
N SER A 68 -2.11 -0.31 1.99
CA SER A 68 -2.86 0.95 1.98
C SER A 68 -3.15 1.47 3.38
N LYS A 69 -2.94 0.64 4.41
CA LYS A 69 -3.31 0.97 5.78
C LYS A 69 -2.14 1.68 6.46
N PRO A 70 -2.29 2.97 6.84
CA PRO A 70 -1.26 3.63 7.62
C PRO A 70 -1.12 2.89 8.96
N ARG A 71 0.11 2.51 9.31
CA ARG A 71 0.39 1.90 10.60
C ARG A 71 0.36 2.99 11.66
N ASN A 72 -0.37 2.73 12.75
CA ASN A 72 -0.33 3.61 13.91
C ASN A 72 1.09 3.71 14.42
N VAL A 73 1.56 4.92 14.65
CA VAL A 73 2.83 5.19 15.30
C VAL A 73 2.60 5.08 16.81
N MET A 74 3.36 4.20 17.45
CA MET A 74 3.33 4.00 18.89
C MET A 74 4.49 4.76 19.55
N CYS A 75 4.23 5.35 20.71
CA CYS A 75 5.28 5.94 21.53
C CYS A 75 6.12 4.84 22.19
N SER A 76 7.44 4.89 22.08
CA SER A 76 8.34 3.94 22.73
C SER A 76 8.46 4.13 24.25
N VAL A 77 8.02 5.28 24.79
CA VAL A 77 8.13 5.59 26.23
C VAL A 77 6.86 5.22 26.98
N CYS A 78 5.69 5.63 26.47
CA CYS A 78 4.41 5.34 27.13
C CYS A 78 3.56 4.26 26.45
N HIS A 79 4.01 3.71 25.32
CA HIS A 79 3.29 2.71 24.51
C HIS A 79 1.89 3.16 24.04
N GLY A 80 1.58 4.46 24.12
CA GLY A 80 0.36 5.04 23.59
C GLY A 80 0.37 5.15 22.07
N VAL A 81 -0.81 5.08 21.44
CA VAL A 81 -1.00 5.40 20.02
C VAL A 81 -0.92 6.91 19.83
N VAL A 82 -0.02 7.36 18.95
CA VAL A 82 0.33 8.79 18.82
C VAL A 82 -0.21 9.43 17.53
N GLY A 83 -0.38 8.64 16.47
CA GLY A 83 -0.88 9.13 15.19
C GLY A 83 -0.52 8.21 14.05
N LEU A 84 -0.56 8.74 12.82
CA LEU A 84 -0.26 8.00 11.58
C LEU A 84 1.06 8.43 10.92
N THR A 85 1.76 9.42 11.50
CA THR A 85 2.98 10.00 10.92
C THR A 85 4.08 10.21 11.97
N PRO A 86 5.36 10.24 11.55
CA PRO A 86 6.49 10.54 12.43
C PRO A 86 6.43 11.93 13.09
N GLU A 87 5.83 12.92 12.43
CA GLU A 87 5.70 14.29 12.96
C GLU A 87 4.75 14.36 14.16
N ALA A 88 3.69 13.52 14.14
CA ALA A 88 2.83 13.34 15.29
C ALA A 88 3.60 12.76 16.48
N LEU A 89 4.54 11.84 16.22
CA LEU A 89 5.42 11.27 17.24
C LEU A 89 6.38 12.30 17.81
N ASP A 90 7.04 13.10 16.97
CA ASP A 90 7.94 14.17 17.42
C ASP A 90 7.21 15.20 18.31
N THR A 91 6.02 15.63 17.88
CA THR A 91 5.17 16.55 18.65
C THR A 91 4.78 15.94 20.00
N HIS A 92 4.38 14.67 20.01
CA HIS A 92 4.07 13.95 21.24
C HIS A 92 5.27 13.84 22.18
N MET A 93 6.45 13.47 21.67
CA MET A 93 7.68 13.37 22.47
C MET A 93 8.01 14.72 23.13
N LYS A 94 7.89 15.83 22.38
CA LYS A 94 8.12 17.19 22.89
C LYS A 94 7.11 17.63 23.96
N LEU A 95 5.86 17.19 23.88
CA LEU A 95 4.79 17.62 24.80
C LEU A 95 4.64 16.72 26.02
N LYS A 96 4.71 15.39 25.84
CA LYS A 96 4.46 14.37 26.87
C LYS A 96 5.73 13.87 27.55
N HIS A 97 6.86 13.87 26.86
CA HIS A 97 8.13 13.28 27.32
C HIS A 97 9.28 14.27 27.29
N LYS A 98 8.95 15.57 27.37
CA LYS A 98 9.90 16.68 27.39
C LYS A 98 11.05 16.34 28.34
N ALA A 99 12.27 16.29 27.81
CA ALA A 99 13.47 15.96 28.56
C ALA A 99 13.56 16.90 29.79
N GLY A 100 13.24 16.38 30.97
CA GLY A 100 13.77 16.92 32.20
C GLY A 100 15.27 16.64 32.21
N PRO A 101 16.13 17.58 32.63
CA PRO A 101 17.55 17.30 32.75
C PRO A 101 17.75 16.31 33.90
N GLY A 102 18.19 15.09 33.57
CA GLY A 102 18.78 14.15 34.52
C GLY A 102 17.82 13.13 35.17
N GLY A 103 18.29 11.89 35.24
CA GLY A 103 17.71 10.86 36.10
C GLY A 103 18.09 9.43 35.73
N ALA A 104 19.37 9.09 36.02
CA ALA A 104 19.97 7.76 36.27
C ALA A 104 19.61 6.56 35.37
#